data_AF-A0A090NEQ1-F1
#
_entry.id   AF-A0A090NEQ1-F1
#
_cell.length_a   1.000
_cell.length_b   1.000
_cell.length_c   1.000
_cell.angle_alpha   90.00
_cell.angle_beta   90.00
_cell.angle_gamma   90.00
#
_symmetry.space_group_name_H-M   'P 1'
#
loop_
_entity.id
_entity.type
_entity.pdbx_description
1 polymer ?
#
loop_
_entity_poly.entity_id
_entity_poly.type
_entity_poly.pdbx_seq_one_letter_code
_entity_poly.pdbx_strand_id
1 'polypeptide(L)'
;MAFAPRDSLLHAPDMYMKKLVVNRLAAGAIDLSLPLADNLRNVARALGKPLDKLRMVTLDKPRLSAAIEEATQLGVKVFALPDGDVAASVLTCWQDNPYDVMYTIGGAPEGVISACAVKALGGDMQAELIDFCQAKGDYTENRQIAEQERKRCKAMGVEVNRVYSLDELVRGNDILFSATGVTGGELVNGIQQTANGVRTQTLLIGGADQTCNIIDSLH
;
A
#
# COMPACT_ATOMS: atom_id res chain seq x y z
N MET A 1 9.70 -0.99 -8.58
CA MET A 1 9.52 0.18 -9.48
C MET A 1 8.20 0.05 -10.22
N ALA A 2 7.64 1.16 -10.68
CA ALA A 2 6.40 1.17 -11.46
C ALA A 2 6.49 2.18 -12.62
N PHE A 3 5.85 1.86 -13.74
CA PHE A 3 5.77 2.69 -14.93
C PHE A 3 4.31 2.81 -15.38
N ALA A 4 3.95 3.97 -15.89
CA ALA A 4 2.69 4.25 -16.56
C ALA A 4 2.92 5.36 -17.60
N PRO A 5 1.96 5.61 -18.51
CA PRO A 5 2.02 6.75 -19.42
C PRO A 5 2.30 8.07 -18.69
N ARG A 6 2.85 9.02 -19.44
CA ARG A 6 3.16 10.35 -18.92
C ARG A 6 1.92 10.97 -18.28
N ASP A 7 2.12 11.61 -17.13
CA ASP A 7 1.08 12.32 -16.37
C ASP A 7 -0.06 11.41 -15.85
N SER A 8 0.13 10.08 -15.84
CA SER A 8 -0.83 9.13 -15.28
C SER A 8 -0.62 8.84 -13.80
N LEU A 9 0.57 9.07 -13.25
CA LEU A 9 0.85 8.85 -11.83
C LEU A 9 0.64 10.14 -11.06
N LEU A 10 -0.01 10.07 -9.90
CA LEU A 10 -0.08 11.20 -8.97
C LEU A 10 1.35 11.65 -8.65
N HIS A 11 1.62 12.94 -8.85
CA HIS A 11 2.89 13.54 -8.46
C HIS A 11 2.90 13.72 -6.94
N ALA A 12 3.24 12.65 -6.22
CA ALA A 12 3.20 12.61 -4.76
C ALA A 12 4.39 13.38 -4.15
N PRO A 13 4.15 14.29 -3.19
CA PRO A 13 5.21 14.92 -2.39
C PRO A 13 5.84 13.90 -1.44
N ASP A 14 7.09 14.15 -1.03
CA ASP A 14 7.80 13.32 -0.03
C ASP A 14 7.27 13.59 1.40
N MET A 15 6.13 12.98 1.72
CA MET A 15 5.42 13.09 3.00
C MET A 15 4.71 11.77 3.34
N TYR A 16 3.93 11.75 4.41
CA TYR A 16 3.15 10.57 4.79
C TYR A 16 1.82 10.46 4.04
N MET A 17 1.39 9.22 3.88
CA MET A 17 0.11 8.84 3.27
C MET A 17 -0.51 7.72 4.09
N LYS A 18 -1.75 7.92 4.53
CA LYS A 18 -2.63 6.86 5.03
C LYS A 18 -3.13 6.05 3.84
N LYS A 19 -3.12 4.72 3.94
CA LYS A 19 -3.42 3.80 2.83
C LYS A 19 -4.37 2.72 3.32
N LEU A 20 -5.43 2.47 2.56
CA LEU A 20 -6.34 1.34 2.73
C LEU A 20 -6.40 0.58 1.43
N VAL A 21 -6.03 -0.71 1.46
CA VAL A 21 -5.94 -1.57 0.27
C VAL A 21 -6.68 -2.87 0.52
N VAL A 22 -7.38 -3.35 -0.50
CA VAL A 22 -8.07 -4.64 -0.52
C VAL A 22 -7.91 -5.33 -1.87
N ASN A 23 -8.10 -6.64 -1.89
CA ASN A 23 -8.08 -7.40 -3.14
C ASN A 23 -9.36 -7.18 -3.96
N ARG A 24 -9.38 -7.77 -5.16
CA ARG A 24 -10.49 -7.68 -6.11
C ARG A 24 -11.85 -8.13 -5.58
N LEU A 25 -11.90 -9.00 -4.56
CA LEU A 25 -13.14 -9.53 -4.00
C LEU A 25 -13.82 -8.53 -3.06
N ALA A 26 -13.07 -7.56 -2.53
CA ALA A 26 -13.58 -6.48 -1.69
C ALA A 26 -13.44 -5.10 -2.34
N ALA A 27 -13.14 -5.03 -3.64
CA ALA A 27 -13.08 -3.78 -4.37
C ALA A 27 -14.43 -3.03 -4.29
N GLY A 28 -14.39 -1.73 -4.00
CA GLY A 28 -15.57 -0.90 -3.77
C GLY A 28 -16.21 -1.05 -2.39
N ALA A 29 -15.66 -1.88 -1.49
CA ALA A 29 -16.18 -2.04 -0.13
C ALA A 29 -15.52 -1.10 0.90
N ILE A 30 -14.54 -0.30 0.49
CA ILE A 30 -13.75 0.57 1.37
C ILE A 30 -14.08 2.05 1.19
N ASP A 31 -13.99 2.80 2.28
CA ASP A 31 -14.11 4.26 2.33
C ASP A 31 -13.25 4.80 3.49
N LEU A 32 -12.13 5.42 3.17
CA LEU A 32 -11.15 5.94 4.12
C LEU A 32 -11.68 7.14 4.92
N SER A 33 -12.82 7.73 4.53
CA SER A 33 -13.52 8.74 5.33
C SER A 33 -14.32 8.15 6.49
N LEU A 34 -14.62 6.84 6.44
CA LEU A 34 -15.26 6.11 7.53
C LEU A 34 -14.25 5.68 8.60
N PRO A 35 -14.72 5.44 9.84
CA PRO A 35 -13.91 4.79 10.86
C PRO A 35 -13.31 3.46 10.39
N LEU A 36 -12.14 3.10 10.92
CA LEU A 36 -11.46 1.84 10.58
C LEU A 36 -12.36 0.63 10.89
N ALA A 37 -13.03 0.62 12.05
CA ALA A 37 -13.98 -0.43 12.40
C ALA A 37 -15.05 -0.70 11.31
N ASP A 38 -15.56 0.35 10.68
CA ASP A 38 -16.61 0.23 9.66
C ASP A 38 -16.05 -0.32 8.35
N ASN A 39 -14.86 0.13 7.96
CA ASN A 39 -14.12 -0.46 6.85
C ASN A 39 -13.86 -1.95 7.06
N LEU A 40 -13.36 -2.35 8.23
CA LEU A 40 -13.10 -3.76 8.54
C LEU A 40 -14.37 -4.62 8.46
N ARG A 41 -15.52 -4.10 8.94
CA ARG A 41 -16.82 -4.77 8.79
C ARG A 41 -17.27 -4.87 7.35
N ASN A 42 -17.09 -3.82 6.55
CA ASN A 42 -17.46 -3.82 5.14
C ASN A 42 -16.63 -4.81 4.34
N VAL A 43 -15.31 -4.84 4.55
CA VAL A 43 -14.40 -5.81 3.91
C VAL A 43 -14.76 -7.23 4.34
N ALA A 44 -14.97 -7.48 5.64
CA ALA A 44 -15.39 -8.79 6.13
C ALA A 44 -16.69 -9.28 5.45
N ARG A 45 -17.69 -8.38 5.32
CA ARG A 45 -18.94 -8.67 4.61
C ARG A 45 -18.71 -8.98 3.13
N ALA A 46 -17.91 -8.18 2.43
CA ALA A 46 -17.61 -8.37 1.01
C ALA A 46 -16.89 -9.71 0.76
N LEU A 47 -15.99 -10.10 1.66
CA LEU A 47 -15.27 -11.37 1.59
C LEU A 47 -16.05 -12.58 2.13
N GLY A 48 -17.24 -12.37 2.70
CA GLY A 48 -18.01 -13.44 3.34
C GLY A 48 -17.31 -14.07 4.55
N LYS A 49 -16.46 -13.30 5.25
CA LYS A 49 -15.67 -13.74 6.41
C LYS A 49 -16.21 -13.10 7.69
N PRO A 50 -16.21 -13.81 8.84
CA PRO A 50 -16.38 -13.15 10.13
C PRO A 50 -15.14 -12.31 10.47
N LEU A 51 -15.31 -11.26 11.29
CA LEU A 51 -14.22 -10.34 11.66
C LEU A 51 -13.02 -11.05 12.30
N ASP A 52 -13.27 -12.10 13.10
CA ASP A 52 -12.23 -12.88 13.78
C ASP A 52 -11.37 -13.77 12.85
N LYS A 53 -11.76 -13.87 11.58
CA LYS A 53 -10.98 -14.51 10.51
C LYS A 53 -10.41 -13.51 9.52
N LEU A 54 -10.72 -12.21 9.66
CA LEU A 54 -10.15 -11.17 8.82
C LEU A 54 -8.70 -10.93 9.22
N ARG A 55 -7.82 -10.84 8.22
CA ARG A 55 -6.38 -10.61 8.41
C ARG A 55 -6.01 -9.21 7.93
N MET A 56 -5.67 -8.33 8.85
CA MET A 56 -5.21 -6.97 8.53
C MET A 56 -3.69 -6.89 8.59
N VAL A 57 -3.05 -6.34 7.57
CA VAL A 57 -1.62 -6.01 7.58
C VAL A 57 -1.39 -4.51 7.76
N THR A 58 -0.34 -4.18 8.50
CA THR A 58 0.03 -2.81 8.85
C THR A 58 1.53 -2.72 9.14
N LEU A 59 2.04 -1.52 9.48
CA LEU A 59 3.43 -1.36 9.92
C LEU A 59 3.51 -1.29 11.46
N ASP A 60 4.54 -1.89 12.05
CA ASP A 60 4.85 -1.79 13.47
C ASP A 60 5.55 -0.46 13.77
N LYS A 61 4.74 0.60 13.88
CA LYS A 61 5.21 1.96 14.19
C LYS A 61 4.27 2.57 15.23
N PRO A 62 4.75 3.41 16.17
CA PRO A 62 3.91 4.01 17.22
C PRO A 62 2.65 4.72 16.70
N ARG A 63 2.73 5.34 15.52
CA ARG A 63 1.60 6.03 14.87
C ARG A 63 0.45 5.11 14.43
N LEU A 64 0.63 3.79 14.44
CA LEU A 64 -0.39 2.80 14.09
C LEU A 64 -0.86 1.99 15.29
N SER A 65 -0.36 2.25 16.51
CA SER A 65 -0.76 1.51 17.71
C SER A 65 -2.28 1.58 17.97
N ALA A 66 -2.90 2.75 17.78
CA ALA A 66 -4.35 2.90 17.95
C ALA A 66 -5.15 2.06 16.94
N ALA A 67 -4.72 2.01 15.69
CA ALA A 67 -5.37 1.19 14.66
C ALA A 67 -5.17 -0.32 14.90
N ILE A 68 -3.99 -0.72 15.37
CA ILE A 68 -3.70 -2.10 15.78
C ILE A 68 -4.61 -2.50 16.93
N GLU A 69 -4.75 -1.65 17.96
CA GLU A 69 -5.60 -1.89 19.11
C GLU A 69 -7.08 -1.99 18.71
N GLU A 70 -7.59 -1.04 17.93
CA GLU A 70 -8.98 -1.03 17.45
C GLU A 70 -9.31 -2.31 16.66
N ALA A 71 -8.45 -2.70 15.71
CA ALA A 71 -8.64 -3.91 14.92
C ALA A 71 -8.58 -5.19 15.79
N THR A 72 -7.63 -5.25 16.74
CA THR A 72 -7.49 -6.38 17.66
C THR A 72 -8.71 -6.53 18.58
N GLN A 73 -9.25 -5.41 19.09
CA GLN A 73 -10.48 -5.40 19.91
C GLN A 73 -11.71 -5.88 19.13
N LEU A 74 -11.74 -5.68 17.81
CA LEU A 74 -12.77 -6.23 16.91
C LEU A 74 -12.58 -7.73 16.59
N GLY A 75 -11.49 -8.35 17.07
CA GLY A 75 -11.12 -9.74 16.81
C GLY A 75 -10.30 -9.95 15.54
N VAL A 76 -10.01 -8.90 14.77
CA VAL A 76 -9.23 -8.99 13.53
C VAL A 76 -7.81 -9.44 13.83
N LYS A 77 -7.28 -10.39 13.05
CA LYS A 77 -5.89 -10.82 13.17
C LYS A 77 -4.98 -9.77 12.52
N VAL A 78 -4.17 -9.10 13.34
CA VAL A 78 -3.27 -8.04 12.87
C VAL A 78 -1.85 -8.57 12.65
N PHE A 79 -1.27 -8.26 11.49
CA PHE A 79 0.12 -8.51 11.12
C PHE A 79 0.85 -7.17 11.03
N ALA A 80 1.66 -6.84 12.03
CA ALA A 80 2.43 -5.61 12.08
C ALA A 80 3.86 -5.88 11.56
N LEU A 81 4.18 -5.36 10.37
CA LEU A 81 5.46 -5.56 9.71
C LEU A 81 6.45 -4.46 10.11
N PRO A 82 7.75 -4.75 10.29
CA PRO A 82 8.72 -3.71 10.66
C PRO A 82 8.81 -2.60 9.61
N ASP A 83 8.81 -2.97 8.33
CA ASP A 83 8.88 -2.09 7.15
C ASP A 83 8.28 -2.80 5.91
N GLY A 84 8.19 -2.10 4.77
CA GLY A 84 7.83 -2.71 3.47
C GLY A 84 6.35 -2.71 3.11
N ASP A 85 5.67 -1.57 3.24
CA ASP A 85 4.23 -1.46 2.93
C ASP A 85 3.90 -1.65 1.43
N VAL A 86 4.83 -1.39 0.51
CA VAL A 86 4.65 -1.72 -0.92
C VAL A 86 4.43 -3.21 -1.09
N ALA A 87 5.31 -4.05 -0.52
CA ALA A 87 5.16 -5.51 -0.63
C ALA A 87 3.87 -5.99 0.05
N ALA A 88 3.50 -5.41 1.20
CA ALA A 88 2.26 -5.72 1.90
C ALA A 88 1.01 -5.41 1.04
N SER A 89 1.01 -4.30 0.28
CA SER A 89 -0.08 -3.96 -0.63
C SER A 89 -0.24 -4.98 -1.76
N VAL A 90 0.87 -5.45 -2.32
CA VAL A 90 0.89 -6.47 -3.38
C VAL A 90 0.40 -7.81 -2.83
N LEU A 91 0.91 -8.22 -1.67
CA LEU A 91 0.50 -9.45 -1.00
C LEU A 91 -0.97 -9.43 -0.60
N THR A 92 -1.53 -8.27 -0.26
CA THR A 92 -2.97 -8.11 0.00
C THR A 92 -3.80 -8.42 -1.25
N CYS A 93 -3.32 -8.05 -2.44
CA CYS A 93 -4.01 -8.28 -3.72
C CYS A 93 -3.63 -9.60 -4.41
N TRP A 94 -2.76 -10.40 -3.81
CA TRP A 94 -2.29 -11.66 -4.37
C TRP A 94 -3.43 -12.71 -4.45
N GLN A 95 -3.31 -13.71 -5.32
CA GLN A 95 -4.34 -14.75 -5.46
C GLN A 95 -4.49 -15.57 -4.18
N ASP A 96 -3.36 -16.03 -3.64
CA ASP A 96 -3.27 -16.70 -2.34
C ASP A 96 -2.85 -15.70 -1.25
N ASN A 97 -3.56 -14.58 -1.16
CA ASN A 97 -3.19 -13.47 -0.31
C ASN A 97 -3.07 -13.86 1.18
N PRO A 98 -1.93 -13.58 1.83
CA PRO A 98 -1.78 -13.76 3.28
C PRO A 98 -2.61 -12.73 4.08
N TYR A 99 -3.00 -11.61 3.45
CA TYR A 99 -3.70 -10.50 4.08
C TYR A 99 -4.98 -10.15 3.33
N ASP A 100 -6.07 -9.91 4.05
CA ASP A 100 -7.37 -9.56 3.46
C ASP A 100 -7.53 -8.05 3.24
N VAL A 101 -6.87 -7.24 4.08
CA VAL A 101 -6.88 -5.78 4.03
C VAL A 101 -5.55 -5.24 4.54
N MET A 102 -5.05 -4.16 3.94
CA MET A 102 -3.95 -3.37 4.49
C MET A 102 -4.51 -2.03 4.98
N TYR A 103 -4.19 -1.65 6.21
CA TYR A 103 -4.39 -0.29 6.71
C TYR A 103 -3.07 0.21 7.31
N THR A 104 -2.49 1.26 6.73
CA THR A 104 -1.18 1.74 7.17
C THR A 104 -0.97 3.24 6.94
N ILE A 105 0.07 3.78 7.57
CA ILE A 105 0.60 5.12 7.33
C ILE A 105 2.08 4.97 6.96
N GLY A 106 2.37 5.17 5.67
CA GLY A 106 3.72 5.07 5.09
C GLY A 106 4.04 6.26 4.20
N GLY A 107 5.11 6.18 3.42
CA GLY A 107 5.48 7.25 2.49
C GLY A 107 4.50 7.38 1.32
N ALA A 108 4.23 8.60 0.90
CA ALA A 108 3.34 8.90 -0.22
C ALA A 108 3.89 8.41 -1.58
N PRO A 109 5.19 8.55 -1.90
CA PRO A 109 5.75 7.98 -3.14
C PRO A 109 5.56 6.46 -3.24
N GLU A 110 5.79 5.73 -2.14
CA GLU A 110 5.55 4.29 -2.04
C GLU A 110 4.06 3.96 -2.20
N GLY A 111 3.17 4.85 -1.76
CA GLY A 111 1.73 4.73 -1.97
C GLY A 111 1.33 4.75 -3.45
N VAL A 112 1.96 5.60 -4.26
CA VAL A 112 1.72 5.63 -5.72
C VAL A 112 2.24 4.36 -6.39
N ILE A 113 3.41 3.86 -5.97
CA ILE A 113 3.94 2.57 -6.45
C ILE A 113 3.00 1.41 -6.08
N SER A 114 2.47 1.43 -4.86
CA SER A 114 1.48 0.44 -4.38
C SER A 114 0.21 0.48 -5.23
N ALA A 115 -0.32 1.68 -5.49
CA ALA A 115 -1.51 1.88 -6.31
C ALA A 115 -1.34 1.29 -7.72
N CYS A 116 -0.16 1.42 -8.34
CA CYS A 116 0.13 0.77 -9.62
C CYS A 116 -0.07 -0.74 -9.56
N ALA A 117 0.52 -1.40 -8.56
CA ALA A 117 0.41 -2.85 -8.41
C ALA A 117 -1.01 -3.29 -8.05
N VAL A 118 -1.65 -2.59 -7.11
CA VAL A 118 -3.05 -2.86 -6.70
C VAL A 118 -3.98 -2.77 -7.91
N LYS A 119 -3.85 -1.71 -8.71
CA LYS A 119 -4.67 -1.53 -9.92
C LYS A 119 -4.42 -2.61 -10.96
N ALA A 120 -3.15 -2.94 -11.22
CA ALA A 120 -2.79 -4.00 -12.15
C ALA A 120 -3.30 -5.39 -11.71
N LEU A 121 -3.42 -5.62 -10.40
CA LEU A 121 -3.98 -6.85 -9.81
C LEU A 121 -5.52 -6.80 -9.64
N GLY A 122 -6.16 -5.70 -10.03
CA GLY A 122 -7.62 -5.52 -9.94
C GLY A 122 -8.16 -5.35 -8.51
N GLY A 123 -7.30 -4.98 -7.56
CA GLY A 123 -7.71 -4.60 -6.21
C GLY A 123 -8.29 -3.19 -6.14
N ASP A 124 -8.51 -2.73 -4.92
CA ASP A 124 -8.96 -1.36 -4.64
C ASP A 124 -8.06 -0.71 -3.58
N MET A 125 -7.86 0.59 -3.71
CA MET A 125 -7.04 1.39 -2.83
C MET A 125 -7.62 2.78 -2.67
N GLN A 126 -7.64 3.25 -1.43
CA GLN A 126 -7.81 4.66 -1.12
C GLN A 126 -6.64 5.17 -0.30
N ALA A 127 -6.31 6.44 -0.49
CA ALA A 127 -5.20 7.07 0.19
C ALA A 127 -5.52 8.48 0.64
N GLU A 128 -4.86 8.94 1.70
CA GLU A 128 -4.98 10.32 2.20
C GLU A 128 -3.59 10.83 2.52
N LEU A 129 -3.20 11.96 1.91
CA LEU A 129 -1.98 12.68 2.28
C LEU A 129 -2.19 13.30 3.66
N ILE A 130 -1.29 13.00 4.61
CA ILE A 130 -1.34 13.55 5.97
C ILE A 130 -0.01 14.24 6.27
N ASP A 131 -0.06 15.35 7.00
CA ASP A 131 1.16 16.08 7.32
C ASP A 131 2.00 15.37 8.40
N PHE A 132 3.21 15.89 8.60
CA PHE A 132 4.18 15.36 9.54
C PHE A 132 3.66 15.37 10.98
N CYS A 133 2.88 16.37 11.39
CA CYS A 133 2.28 16.41 12.73
C CYS A 133 1.27 15.26 12.92
N GLN A 134 0.42 15.00 11.92
CA GLN A 134 -0.53 13.89 11.96
C GLN A 134 0.19 12.54 11.98
N ALA A 135 1.34 12.40 11.31
CA ALA A 135 2.09 11.16 11.26
C ALA A 135 3.06 10.93 12.44
N LYS A 136 3.57 11.99 13.07
CA LYS A 136 4.67 11.94 14.06
C LYS A 136 4.39 12.66 15.38
N GLY A 137 3.20 13.26 15.53
CA GLY A 137 2.80 14.01 16.71
C GLY A 137 3.00 15.53 16.53
N ASP A 138 2.16 16.30 17.21
CA ASP A 138 2.15 17.76 17.14
C ASP A 138 3.15 18.40 18.11
N TYR A 139 4.44 18.36 17.73
CA TYR A 139 5.54 19.00 18.44
C TYR A 139 6.04 20.24 17.70
N THR A 140 6.72 21.15 18.40
CA THR A 140 7.20 22.42 17.84
C THR A 140 8.07 22.23 16.59
N GLU A 141 8.98 21.25 16.60
CA GLU A 141 9.86 20.96 15.45
C GLU A 141 9.07 20.39 14.26
N ASN A 142 8.04 19.58 14.53
CA ASN A 142 7.24 18.93 13.50
C ASN A 142 6.32 19.93 12.77
N ARG A 143 5.82 20.97 13.44
CA ARG A 143 4.95 22.00 12.84
C ARG A 143 5.61 22.71 11.67
N GLN A 144 6.91 22.98 11.76
CA GLN A 144 7.66 23.62 10.67
C GLN A 144 7.73 22.70 9.44
N ILE A 145 7.94 21.40 9.64
CA ILE A 145 7.95 20.39 8.56
C ILE A 145 6.55 20.30 7.93
N ALA A 146 5.50 20.21 8.76
CA ALA A 146 4.12 20.14 8.30
C ALA A 146 3.70 21.37 7.47
N GLU A 147 4.10 22.58 7.87
CA GLU A 147 3.87 23.81 7.10
C GLU A 147 4.56 23.77 5.72
N GLN A 148 5.80 23.26 5.67
CA GLN A 148 6.54 23.12 4.41
C GLN A 148 5.89 22.08 3.49
N GLU A 149 5.46 20.94 4.04
CA GLU A 149 4.72 19.91 3.30
C GLU A 149 3.43 20.47 2.71
N ARG A 150 2.63 21.21 3.49
CA ARG A 150 1.38 21.83 3.03
C ARG A 150 1.62 22.86 1.92
N LYS A 151 2.68 23.68 2.02
CA LYS A 151 3.08 24.61 0.94
C LYS A 151 3.49 23.86 -0.34
N ARG A 152 4.27 22.79 -0.21
CA ARG A 152 4.70 21.95 -1.34
C ARG A 152 3.50 21.27 -2.01
N CYS A 153 2.55 20.75 -1.23
CA CYS A 153 1.31 20.17 -1.74
C CYS A 153 0.55 21.17 -2.62
N LYS A 154 0.34 22.40 -2.11
CA LYS A 154 -0.33 23.47 -2.86
C LYS A 154 0.40 23.82 -4.16
N ALA A 155 1.73 23.88 -4.15
CA ALA A 155 2.52 24.14 -5.35
C ALA A 155 2.45 22.99 -6.38
N MET A 156 2.28 21.75 -5.91
CA MET A 156 2.15 20.54 -6.75
C MET A 156 0.69 20.28 -7.19
N GLY A 157 -0.28 21.03 -6.69
CA GLY A 157 -1.70 20.83 -7.01
C GLY A 157 -2.31 19.61 -6.33
N VAL A 158 -1.78 19.20 -5.18
CA VAL A 158 -2.34 18.12 -4.34
C VAL A 158 -2.82 18.67 -3.00
N GLU A 159 -3.81 18.02 -2.42
CA GLU A 159 -4.48 18.38 -1.18
C GLU A 159 -4.14 17.42 -0.04
N VAL A 160 -3.84 18.00 1.13
CA VAL A 160 -3.66 17.27 2.40
C VAL A 160 -5.03 17.09 3.05
N ASN A 161 -5.26 15.96 3.73
CA ASN A 161 -6.54 15.60 4.37
C ASN A 161 -7.71 15.40 3.38
N ARG A 162 -7.38 14.97 2.17
CA ARG A 162 -8.32 14.57 1.13
C ARG A 162 -8.10 13.09 0.80
N VAL A 163 -9.20 12.34 0.67
CA VAL A 163 -9.16 10.96 0.19
C VAL A 163 -9.02 10.96 -1.34
N TYR A 164 -7.99 10.27 -1.83
CA TYR A 164 -7.73 9.97 -3.23
C TYR A 164 -8.18 8.55 -3.52
N SER A 165 -8.98 8.38 -4.56
CA SER A 165 -9.32 7.07 -5.12
C SER A 165 -8.14 6.46 -5.89
N LEU A 166 -8.20 5.15 -6.14
CA LEU A 166 -7.18 4.45 -6.91
C LEU A 166 -6.95 5.05 -8.31
N ASP A 167 -8.03 5.49 -8.98
CA ASP A 167 -7.96 6.11 -10.31
C ASP A 167 -7.33 7.50 -10.31
N GLU A 168 -7.32 8.19 -9.16
CA GLU A 168 -6.63 9.46 -9.00
C GLU A 168 -5.15 9.29 -8.67
N LEU A 169 -4.80 8.20 -7.98
CA LEU A 169 -3.40 7.82 -7.74
C LEU A 169 -2.71 7.37 -9.03
N VAL A 170 -3.42 6.59 -9.85
CA VAL A 170 -2.92 6.03 -11.10
C VAL A 170 -4.02 6.03 -12.15
N ARG A 171 -3.87 6.85 -13.20
CA ARG A 171 -4.81 6.97 -14.32
C ARG A 171 -4.52 5.93 -15.39
N GLY A 172 -5.58 5.30 -15.91
CA GLY A 172 -5.49 4.26 -16.93
C GLY A 172 -4.99 2.91 -16.38
N ASN A 173 -4.83 1.93 -17.29
CA ASN A 173 -4.46 0.55 -16.95
C ASN A 173 -3.13 0.10 -17.59
N ASP A 174 -2.51 0.94 -18.42
CA ASP A 174 -1.20 0.68 -19.02
C ASP A 174 -0.11 0.85 -17.97
N ILE A 175 0.02 -0.15 -17.10
CA ILE A 175 0.89 -0.13 -15.93
C ILE A 175 1.87 -1.27 -16.03
N LEU A 176 3.13 -1.01 -15.68
CA LEU A 176 4.13 -2.05 -15.46
C LEU A 176 4.68 -1.91 -14.05
N PHE A 177 4.54 -2.93 -13.23
CA PHE A 177 5.18 -3.02 -11.92
C PHE A 177 6.25 -4.10 -11.94
N SER A 178 7.44 -3.78 -11.40
CA SER A 178 8.55 -4.73 -11.29
C SER A 178 9.21 -4.65 -9.92
N ALA A 179 9.41 -5.78 -9.27
CA ALA A 179 10.09 -5.88 -7.97
C ALA A 179 11.03 -7.08 -7.93
N THR A 180 12.32 -6.83 -7.72
CA THR A 180 13.35 -7.87 -7.56
C THR A 180 13.76 -7.97 -6.09
N GLY A 181 13.84 -9.19 -5.56
CA GLY A 181 14.19 -9.41 -4.16
C GLY A 181 15.68 -9.14 -3.92
N VAL A 182 15.98 -8.25 -2.97
CA VAL A 182 17.35 -8.04 -2.48
C VAL A 182 17.64 -9.04 -1.36
N THR A 183 16.83 -9.01 -0.31
CA THR A 183 16.77 -10.03 0.75
C THR A 183 15.56 -10.94 0.53
N GLY A 184 15.58 -12.13 1.14
CA GLY A 184 14.42 -13.03 1.09
C GLY A 184 13.18 -12.38 1.70
N GLY A 185 12.05 -12.47 1.00
CA GLY A 185 10.76 -11.99 1.46
C GLY A 185 9.61 -12.85 0.94
N GLU A 186 8.40 -12.58 1.41
CA GLU A 186 7.20 -13.34 1.01
C GLU A 186 6.85 -13.17 -0.47
N LEU A 187 7.22 -12.04 -1.07
CA LEU A 187 6.87 -11.73 -2.46
C LEU A 187 7.80 -12.41 -3.48
N VAL A 188 9.10 -12.37 -3.22
CA VAL A 188 10.15 -12.91 -4.09
C VAL A 188 11.37 -13.29 -3.26
N ASN A 189 12.11 -14.28 -3.75
CA ASN A 189 13.39 -14.67 -3.18
C ASN A 189 14.42 -13.54 -3.29
N GLY A 190 15.26 -13.43 -2.27
CA GLY A 190 16.42 -12.55 -2.27
C GLY A 190 17.51 -13.03 -3.23
N ILE A 191 18.54 -12.22 -3.38
CA ILE A 191 19.72 -12.55 -4.18
C ILE A 191 20.41 -13.78 -3.57
N GLN A 192 20.64 -14.81 -4.39
CA GLN A 192 21.28 -16.05 -3.97
C GLN A 192 22.59 -16.26 -4.73
N GLN A 193 23.68 -16.47 -4.01
CA GLN A 193 24.92 -16.94 -4.60
C GLN A 193 24.78 -18.42 -4.97
N THR A 194 25.19 -18.77 -6.18
CA THR A 194 25.24 -20.15 -6.68
C THR A 194 26.69 -20.53 -6.97
N ALA A 195 26.95 -21.80 -7.27
CA ALA A 195 28.32 -22.26 -7.54
C ALA A 195 29.00 -21.49 -8.71
N ASN A 196 28.22 -21.04 -9.70
CA ASN A 196 28.73 -20.46 -10.95
C ASN A 196 28.12 -19.09 -11.29
N GLY A 197 27.55 -18.38 -10.32
CA GLY A 197 26.88 -17.10 -10.61
C GLY A 197 25.87 -16.66 -9.54
N VAL A 198 25.00 -15.73 -9.92
CA VAL A 198 24.00 -15.14 -9.02
C VAL A 198 22.60 -15.45 -9.53
N ARG A 199 21.72 -15.91 -8.64
CA ARG A 199 20.29 -16.07 -8.92
C ARG A 199 19.50 -14.90 -8.33
N THR A 200 18.58 -14.36 -9.12
CA THR A 200 17.64 -13.32 -8.69
C THR A 200 16.22 -13.73 -9.07
N GLN A 201 15.24 -13.34 -8.25
CA GLN A 201 13.83 -13.51 -8.58
C GLN A 201 13.14 -12.15 -8.68
N THR A 202 12.37 -11.96 -9.75
CA THR A 202 11.64 -10.73 -10.04
C THR A 202 10.17 -11.01 -10.23
N LEU A 203 9.32 -10.23 -9.57
CA LEU A 203 7.90 -10.16 -9.85
C LEU A 203 7.65 -9.06 -10.89
N LEU A 204 7.00 -9.41 -12.00
CA LEU A 204 6.60 -8.50 -13.06
C LEU A 204 5.08 -8.56 -13.25
N ILE A 205 4.40 -7.43 -13.07
CA ILE A 205 2.95 -7.32 -13.23
C ILE A 205 2.65 -6.36 -14.39
N GLY A 206 1.93 -6.84 -15.38
CA GLY A 206 1.44 -6.06 -16.52
C GLY A 206 -0.05 -5.73 -16.37
N GLY A 207 -0.39 -4.44 -16.31
CA GLY A 207 -1.78 -3.99 -16.20
C GLY A 207 -2.56 -4.09 -17.51
N ALA A 208 -1.89 -3.92 -18.66
CA ALA A 208 -2.51 -3.95 -19.98
C ALA A 208 -2.96 -5.35 -20.40
N ASP A 209 -2.17 -6.37 -20.06
CA ASP A 209 -2.43 -7.77 -20.36
C ASP A 209 -2.88 -8.58 -19.13
N GLN A 210 -3.00 -7.92 -17.96
CA GLN A 210 -3.39 -8.52 -16.68
C GLN A 210 -2.52 -9.73 -16.30
N THR A 211 -1.22 -9.66 -16.63
CA THR A 211 -0.27 -10.73 -16.35
C THR A 211 0.46 -10.51 -15.03
N CYS A 212 0.81 -11.62 -14.39
CA CYS A 212 1.62 -11.64 -13.18
C CYS A 212 2.67 -12.75 -13.33
N ASN A 213 3.92 -12.38 -13.51
CA ASN A 213 5.02 -13.29 -13.84
C ASN A 213 6.08 -13.26 -12.75
N ILE A 214 6.52 -14.45 -12.35
CA ILE A 214 7.73 -14.63 -11.55
C ILE A 214 8.86 -15.03 -12.50
N ILE A 215 9.92 -14.24 -12.53
CA ILE A 215 11.07 -14.42 -13.41
C ILE A 215 12.27 -14.80 -12.56
N ASP A 216 12.75 -16.03 -12.72
CA ASP A 216 14.01 -16.50 -12.16
C ASP A 216 15.14 -16.31 -13.18
N SER A 217 16.14 -15.52 -12.82
CA SER A 217 17.31 -15.25 -13.66
C SER A 217 18.57 -15.80 -13.02
N LEU A 218 19.44 -16.43 -13.82
CA LEU A 218 20.80 -16.82 -13.46
C LEU A 218 21.77 -15.93 -14.24
N HIS A 219 22.68 -15.27 -13.52
CA HIS A 219 23.68 -14.34 -14.04
C HIS A 219 25.09 -14.87 -13.81
#